data_AF-A0A929DEK6-F1
#
_entry.id   AF-A0A929DEK6-F1
#
_cell.length_a   1.000
_cell.length_b   1.000
_cell.length_c   1.000
_cell.angle_alpha   90.00
_cell.angle_beta   90.00
_cell.angle_gamma   90.00
#
_symmetry.space_group_name_H-M   'P 1'
#
loop_
_entity.id
_entity.type
_entity.pdbx_description
1 polymer ?
#
loop_
_entity_poly.entity_id
_entity_poly.type
_entity_poly.pdbx_seq_one_letter_code
_entity_poly.pdbx_strand_id
1 'polypeptide(L)' 'GNRKKVLIIRPTKSGTETFRIDLTSSKVLSSEGFFLLPNDIVYVEPISTKTFRINAPTLSIFLSTISTFILILNFIK' A
#
# COMPACT_ATOMS: atom_id res chain seq x y z
N GLY A 1 2.42 -4.35 3.38
CA GLY A 1 2.18 -4.06 1.96
C GLY A 1 1.39 -5.19 1.33
N ASN A 2 1.09 -5.07 0.05
CA ASN A 2 0.46 -6.07 -0.79
C ASN A 2 1.47 -7.15 -1.17
N ARG A 3 1.45 -8.27 -0.43
CA ARG A 3 2.34 -9.42 -0.67
C ARG A 3 2.13 -10.10 -2.02
N LYS A 4 1.03 -9.79 -2.71
CA LYS A 4 0.76 -10.26 -4.08
C LYS A 4 1.52 -9.46 -5.15
N LYS A 5 2.04 -8.30 -4.78
CA LYS A 5 2.73 -7.37 -5.67
C LYS A 5 4.03 -6.91 -5.01
N VAL A 6 5.01 -7.81 -5.05
CA VAL A 6 6.38 -7.52 -4.63
C VAL A 6 7.24 -7.36 -5.87
N LEU A 7 8.00 -6.27 -5.92
CA LEU A 7 8.96 -5.97 -6.98
C LEU A 7 10.36 -6.12 -6.40
N ILE A 8 11.18 -6.94 -7.04
CA ILE A 8 12.60 -7.06 -6.73
C ILE A 8 13.35 -6.37 -7.86
N ILE A 9 14.24 -5.47 -7.49
CA ILE A 9 15.06 -4.69 -8.40
C ILE A 9 16.51 -5.13 -8.15
N ARG A 10 17.11 -5.76 -9.16
CA ARG A 10 18.44 -6.38 -9.10
C ARG A 10 19.42 -5.60 -9.96
N PRO A 11 20.38 -4.87 -9.36
CA PRO A 11 21.45 -4.23 -10.12
C PRO A 11 22.40 -5.29 -10.67
N THR A 12 22.61 -5.30 -11.98
CA THR A 12 23.60 -6.14 -12.67
C THR A 12 24.65 -5.26 -13.35
N LYS A 13 25.75 -5.86 -13.81
CA LYS A 13 26.81 -5.11 -14.51
C LYS A 13 26.35 -4.49 -15.83
N SER A 14 25.28 -5.05 -16.42
CA SER A 14 24.73 -4.63 -17.71
C SER A 14 23.45 -3.81 -17.60
N GLY A 15 22.91 -3.61 -16.39
CA GLY A 15 21.66 -2.88 -16.20
C GLY A 15 20.95 -3.22 -14.90
N THR A 16 19.63 -3.03 -14.87
CA THR A 16 18.80 -3.38 -13.72
C THR A 16 17.74 -4.37 -14.16
N GLU A 17 17.72 -5.54 -13.54
CA GLU A 17 16.70 -6.55 -13.75
C GLU A 17 15.57 -6.37 -12.74
N THR A 18 14.34 -6.62 -13.17
CA THR A 18 13.16 -6.44 -12.33
C THR A 18 12.29 -7.69 -12.34
N PHE A 19 11.96 -8.19 -11.14
CA PHE A 19 11.14 -9.38 -10.96
C PHE A 19 9.88 -9.01 -10.17
N ARG A 20 8.71 -9.32 -10.73
CA ARG A 20 7.44 -9.22 -10.00
C ARG A 20 7.04 -10.59 -9.49
N ILE A 21 6.88 -10.70 -8.19
CA ILE A 21 6.52 -11.96 -7.52
C ILE A 21 5.31 -11.79 -6.60
N ASP A 22 4.51 -12.86 -6.52
CA ASP A 22 3.41 -13.01 -5.58
C ASP A 22 3.84 -13.98 -4.47
N LEU A 23 4.17 -13.44 -3.29
CA LEU A 23 4.59 -14.23 -2.13
C LEU A 23 3.44 -15.04 -1.50
N THR A 24 2.20 -14.90 -1.96
CA THR A 24 1.04 -15.67 -1.48
C THR A 24 0.82 -16.97 -2.24
N SER A 25 1.49 -17.13 -3.39
CA SER A 25 1.40 -18.32 -4.24
C SER A 25 2.58 -19.25 -4.01
N SER A 26 2.33 -20.56 -3.94
CA SER A 26 3.40 -21.57 -3.87
C SER A 26 4.31 -21.57 -5.11
N LYS A 27 3.83 -21.05 -6.24
CA LYS A 27 4.62 -20.88 -7.48
C LYS A 27 5.81 -19.93 -7.29
N VAL A 28 5.82 -19.13 -6.23
CA VAL A 28 6.92 -18.21 -5.95
C VAL A 28 8.23 -18.95 -5.70
N LEU A 29 8.17 -20.17 -5.18
CA LEU A 29 9.34 -21.01 -4.89
C LEU A 29 10.15 -21.34 -6.15
N SER A 30 9.51 -21.36 -7.32
CA SER A 30 10.15 -21.62 -8.61
C SER A 30 10.52 -20.33 -9.38
N SER A 31 10.30 -19.15 -8.80
CA SER A 31 10.61 -17.88 -9.48
C SER A 31 12.08 -17.51 -9.32
N GLU A 32 12.68 -16.93 -10.37
CA GLU A 32 14.09 -16.47 -10.36
C GLU A 32 14.36 -15.38 -9.31
N GLY A 33 13.32 -14.64 -8.91
CA GLY A 33 13.38 -13.63 -7.86
C GLY A 33 13.13 -14.18 -6.45
N PHE A 34 12.97 -15.50 -6.25
CA PHE A 34 12.68 -16.02 -4.91
C PHE A 34 13.86 -15.87 -3.94
N PHE A 35 15.06 -16.19 -4.43
CA PHE A 35 16.29 -16.01 -3.67
C PHE A 35 16.86 -14.62 -3.94
N LEU A 36 17.11 -13.89 -2.85
CA LEU A 36 17.72 -12.57 -2.91
C LEU A 36 19.22 -12.71 -3.15
N LEU A 37 19.73 -11.85 -4.03
CA LEU A 37 21.16 -11.66 -4.27
C LEU A 37 21.65 -10.39 -3.57
N PRO A 38 22.98 -10.23 -3.40
CA PRO A 38 23.54 -9.01 -2.83
C PRO A 38 23.09 -7.76 -3.61
N ASN A 39 22.72 -6.72 -2.86
CA ASN A 39 22.22 -5.44 -3.39
C ASN A 39 20.84 -5.50 -4.08
N ASP A 40 20.07 -6.59 -3.93
CA ASP A 40 18.67 -6.60 -4.35
C ASP A 40 17.85 -5.60 -3.53
N ILE A 41 17.05 -4.78 -4.21
CA ILE A 41 16.08 -3.87 -3.58
C ILE A 41 14.70 -4.52 -3.64
N VAL A 42 14.09 -4.73 -2.48
CA VAL A 42 12.76 -5.33 -2.35
C VAL A 42 11.73 -4.23 -2.09
N TYR A 43 10.86 -3.99 -3.06
CA TYR A 43 9.76 -3.04 -2.97
C TYR A 43 8.42 -3.77 -2.82
N VAL A 44 7.69 -3.48 -1.75
CA VAL A 44 6.36 -4.03 -1.52
C VAL A 44 5.33 -2.93 -1.71
N GLU A 45 4.48 -3.05 -2.73
CA GLU A 45 3.43 -2.08 -3.00
C GLU A 45 2.51 -1.93 -1.77
N PRO A 46 2.07 -0.72 -1.39
CA PRO A 46 1.07 -0.56 -0.33
C PRO A 46 -0.28 -1.13 -0.77
N ILE A 47 -1.07 -1.61 0.20
CA ILE A 47 -2.46 -2.05 -0.08
C ILE A 47 -3.30 -0.78 -0.27
N SER A 48 -4.09 -0.71 -1.34
CA SER A 48 -4.96 0.44 -1.65
C SER A 48 -5.84 0.88 -0.46
N THR A 49 -6.35 -0.08 0.33
CA THR A 49 -7.15 0.19 1.54
C THR A 49 -6.38 0.92 2.65
N LYS A 50 -5.04 0.90 2.63
CA LYS A 50 -4.23 1.61 3.63
C LYS A 50 -4.36 3.12 3.45
N THR A 51 -4.38 3.62 2.21
CA THR A 51 -4.58 5.04 1.91
C THR A 51 -5.97 5.51 2.35
N PHE A 52 -7.00 4.71 2.09
CA PHE A 52 -8.36 5.02 2.52
C PHE A 52 -8.51 5.10 4.04
N ARG A 53 -7.94 4.14 4.78
CA ARG A 53 -7.97 4.13 6.25
C ARG A 53 -7.22 5.30 6.89
N ILE A 54 -6.14 5.79 6.27
CA ILE A 54 -5.42 6.98 6.75
C ILE A 54 -6.27 8.25 6.60
N ASN A 55 -7.09 8.34 5.56
CA ASN A 55 -7.92 9.52 5.27
C ASN A 55 -9.32 9.48 5.91
N ALA A 56 -9.77 8.32 6.39
CA ALA A 56 -11.07 8.15 7.02
C ALA A 56 -11.32 9.04 8.27
N PRO A 57 -10.32 9.28 9.16
CA PRO A 57 -10.49 10.20 10.29
C PRO A 57 -10.76 11.64 9.85
N THR A 58 -10.09 12.11 8.80
CA THR A 58 -10.24 13.48 8.28
C THR A 58 -11.65 13.73 7.75
N LEU A 59 -12.21 12.77 7.02
CA LEU A 59 -13.59 12.82 6.54
C LEU A 59 -14.58 12.76 7.70
N SER A 60 -14.31 11.92 8.70
CA SER A 60 -15.17 11.79 9.89
C SER A 60 -15.23 13.08 10.70
N ILE A 61 -14.08 13.76 10.87
CA ILE A 61 -14.01 15.07 11.54
C ILE A 61 -14.82 16.10 10.75
N PHE A 62 -14.64 16.19 9.44
CA PHE A 62 -15.38 17.13 8.59
C PHE A 62 -16.91 16.93 8.67
N LEU A 63 -17.37 15.68 8.55
CA LEU A 63 -18.78 15.33 8.70
C LEU A 63 -19.33 15.63 10.10
N SER A 64 -18.52 15.37 11.14
CA SER A 64 -18.90 15.66 12.53
C SER A 64 -19.06 17.17 12.75
N THR A 65 -18.17 18.00 12.18
CA THR A 65 -18.26 19.46 12.28
C THR A 65 -19.52 19.98 11.60
N ILE A 66 -19.85 19.49 10.40
CA ILE A 66 -21.08 19.84 9.69
C ILE A 66 -22.31 19.43 10.49
N SER A 67 -22.34 18.19 10.99
CA SER A 67 -23.45 17.68 11.78
C SER A 67 -23.65 18.48 13.07
N THR A 68 -22.56 18.80 13.77
CA THR A 68 -22.59 19.63 14.99
C THR A 68 -23.09 21.04 14.68
N PHE A 69 -22.66 21.63 13.56
CA PHE A 69 -23.11 22.95 13.14
C PHE A 69 -24.61 22.97 12.82
N ILE A 70 -25.11 21.96 12.10
CA ILE A 70 -26.54 21.81 11.80
C ILE A 70 -27.35 21.66 13.10
N LEU A 71 -26.86 20.88 14.07
CA LEU A 71 -27.52 20.72 15.37
C LEU A 71 -27.62 22.05 16.12
N ILE A 72 -26.54 22.85 16.14
CA ILE A 72 -26.54 24.17 16.77
C ILE A 72 -27.55 25.10 16.08
N LEU A 73 -27.60 25.12 14.75
CA LEU A 73 -28.59 25.90 14.00
C LEU A 73 -30.03 25.46 14.28
N ASN A 74 -30.25 24.16 14.49
CA ASN A 74 -31.56 23.62 14.83
C ASN A 74 -32.00 23.99 16.25
N PHE A 75 -31.07 24.12 17.19
CA PHE A 75 -31.36 24.48 18.59
C PHE A 75 -31.58 25.98 18.83
N ILE A 76 -31.00 26.85 17.99
CA ILE A 76 -31.12 28.31 18.10
C ILE A 76 -32.37 28.83 17.37
N LYS A 77 -32.93 28.06 16.44
CA LYS A 77 -34.18 28.35 15.74
C LYS A 77 -35.38 27.76 16.46
#